data_AF-A0A167AMW3-F1
#
_entry.id   AF-A0A167AMW3-F1
#
_cell.length_a   1.000
_cell.length_b   1.000
_cell.length_c   1.000
_cell.angle_alpha   90.00
_cell.angle_beta   90.00
_cell.angle_gamma   90.00
#
_symmetry.space_group_name_H-M   'P 1'
#
loop_
_entity.id
_entity.type
_entity.pdbx_description
1 polymer ?
#
loop_
_entity_poly.entity_id
_entity_poly.type
_entity_poly.pdbx_seq_one_letter_code
_entity_poly.pdbx_strand_id
1 'polypeptide(L)'
;LELQGVSAPRFKLLRPAAHGRNFLNRGMAERVSSGPPHRGPSQCGYNADEGTNGVDSGCLSKRVGGGKQTPVKLRGRSSLLPRTSVVDHIQNLEAANTTAANLSKLRGTSLHLLIPSSKLVSLPINPLVLQNSQSTDDETAAMSAPVSLSSFSSSESIIKLPHPYHAEYAVQRAFNHDTFAGKTSEGGLHFYRLVPLAPSKDTKQTALPERLHSENLYFTEPADLKSSELPADSNNSAWARSRRSPSTVFSWDGKTAPTLAQAWLLVYVLFILRPAEELIRLEVRGAGAGTLGQQLRDVLLAIEHPTQNETQKPASTAELSTVVLLRSAFWQGAGSPFGPRPVWLPAESPASLERPLSSYPLTPLQHTMTAVPASDPANPNLYQQAWHPIRPAKPAPGATVYSRWIPHLRETFSMVALDYKNPEHLRLFHEWQNDPRVSQGWNETGTLEQHRKYLRKIDEDPHQFAILAAWEDTFFAYFEVYWAKEDKLGGYYDAQDWDRGRHSLVGDVRFRGPHRVTAWWSSLMHFLFLDDPRTSWVVGEPKKTNDTVLMYDFMHGFGLDKFVDLPHKRSAFVRCSRERFFQLCPLGDNEKVVGGMRIQLVPKL
;
A
#
# COMPACT_ATOMS: atom_id res chain seq x y z
N LEU A 1 48.63 -21.89 33.10
CA LEU A 1 47.55 -22.61 32.39
C LEU A 1 46.98 -21.68 31.30
N GLU A 2 47.80 -21.11 30.40
CA GLU A 2 48.53 -21.73 29.26
C GLU A 2 47.62 -21.92 28.02
N LEU A 3 47.84 -21.16 26.92
CA LEU A 3 48.60 -21.50 25.67
C LEU A 3 47.81 -22.47 24.75
N GLN A 4 47.67 -22.39 23.41
CA GLN A 4 48.20 -21.57 22.27
C GLN A 4 47.12 -21.58 21.13
N GLY A 5 47.22 -20.89 19.97
CA GLY A 5 48.18 -19.88 19.49
C GLY A 5 48.28 -19.74 17.95
N VAL A 6 47.91 -18.57 17.39
CA VAL A 6 48.33 -17.97 16.08
C VAL A 6 48.02 -18.68 14.74
N SER A 7 47.31 -17.97 13.81
CA SER A 7 47.71 -17.80 12.39
C SER A 7 46.76 -16.84 11.63
N ALA A 8 47.30 -15.96 10.79
CA ALA A 8 46.54 -15.08 9.88
C ALA A 8 47.27 -14.88 8.53
N PRO A 9 46.58 -14.91 7.37
CA PRO A 9 47.22 -14.72 6.06
C PRO A 9 47.22 -13.26 5.60
N ARG A 10 48.27 -12.88 4.85
CA ARG A 10 48.51 -11.52 4.30
C ARG A 10 47.73 -11.28 3.00
N PHE A 11 47.18 -10.08 2.84
CA PHE A 11 46.78 -9.55 1.52
C PHE A 11 48.01 -9.12 0.69
N LYS A 12 48.00 -9.40 -0.62
CA LYS A 12 48.91 -8.82 -1.62
C LYS A 12 48.14 -7.89 -2.54
N LEU A 13 48.59 -6.65 -2.68
CA LEU A 13 48.16 -5.77 -3.79
C LEU A 13 48.85 -6.21 -5.10
N LEU A 14 48.13 -6.08 -6.21
CA LEU A 14 48.70 -6.08 -7.56
C LEU A 14 48.26 -4.81 -8.30
N ARG A 15 49.22 -4.16 -8.95
CA ARG A 15 49.00 -2.99 -9.84
C ARG A 15 48.67 -3.47 -11.26
N PRO A 16 47.95 -2.67 -12.08
CA PRO A 16 47.74 -2.98 -13.48
C PRO A 16 48.99 -2.67 -14.32
N ALA A 17 49.19 -3.44 -15.40
CA ALA A 17 50.16 -3.15 -16.45
C ALA A 17 49.42 -2.94 -17.78
N ALA A 18 49.80 -1.88 -18.51
CA ALA A 18 49.31 -1.59 -19.85
C ALA A 18 50.30 -2.10 -20.91
N HIS A 19 49.81 -2.23 -22.16
CA HIS A 19 50.46 -2.36 -23.49
C HIS A 19 49.65 -3.41 -24.31
N GLY A 20 49.43 -3.28 -25.62
CA GLY A 20 49.88 -2.25 -26.57
C GLY A 20 48.99 -2.22 -27.82
N ARG A 21 49.29 -1.29 -28.73
CA ARG A 21 48.49 -0.98 -29.93
C ARG A 21 48.65 -2.04 -31.03
N ASN A 22 47.65 -2.14 -31.92
CA ASN A 22 47.95 -2.23 -33.35
C ASN A 22 46.92 -1.44 -34.17
N PHE A 23 47.42 -0.77 -35.22
CA PHE A 23 46.70 0.09 -36.16
C PHE A 23 46.85 -0.54 -37.55
N LEU A 24 45.85 -0.46 -38.42
CA LEU A 24 46.05 -0.12 -39.84
C LEU A 24 44.73 0.20 -40.57
N ASN A 25 44.78 1.22 -41.43
CA ASN A 25 43.69 1.73 -42.25
C ASN A 25 43.72 1.16 -43.67
N ARG A 26 42.53 1.10 -44.33
CA ARG A 26 42.21 1.44 -45.75
C ARG A 26 40.88 0.74 -46.14
N GLY A 27 39.96 1.32 -46.91
CA GLY A 27 39.90 2.67 -47.45
C GLY A 27 38.53 3.01 -48.08
N MET A 28 38.30 4.31 -48.21
CA MET A 28 37.52 5.07 -49.22
C MET A 28 36.61 4.38 -50.27
N ALA A 29 35.39 4.95 -50.35
CA ALA A 29 34.68 5.50 -51.54
C ALA A 29 34.07 4.49 -52.54
N GLU A 30 32.96 4.73 -53.26
CA GLU A 30 32.25 5.94 -53.76
C GLU A 30 30.70 5.76 -53.76
N ARG A 31 29.86 6.82 -53.67
CA ARG A 31 28.96 7.42 -54.73
C ARG A 31 28.20 6.40 -55.63
N VAL A 32 26.94 6.61 -56.09
CA VAL A 32 26.08 7.81 -56.18
C VAL A 32 24.56 7.44 -56.23
N SER A 33 23.70 8.45 -56.14
CA SER A 33 22.21 8.46 -56.15
C SER A 33 21.45 7.63 -57.21
N SER A 34 20.17 7.33 -56.89
CA SER A 34 19.03 7.80 -57.72
C SER A 34 17.77 8.01 -56.86
N GLY A 35 16.90 8.94 -57.27
CA GLY A 35 15.74 9.41 -56.48
C GLY A 35 14.37 8.86 -56.95
N PRO A 36 13.26 9.39 -56.39
CA PRO A 36 11.92 8.84 -56.60
C PRO A 36 11.11 9.56 -57.70
N PRO A 37 10.06 8.92 -58.22
CA PRO A 37 8.84 9.55 -58.75
C PRO A 37 7.65 9.31 -57.77
N HIS A 38 6.53 10.03 -57.69
CA HIS A 38 5.96 11.30 -58.16
C HIS A 38 4.47 11.26 -57.64
N ARG A 39 3.89 12.33 -57.06
CA ARG A 39 2.83 13.19 -57.64
C ARG A 39 1.67 12.44 -58.36
N GLY A 40 0.38 12.73 -58.16
CA GLY A 40 -0.24 13.87 -57.46
C GLY A 40 -1.75 13.69 -57.16
N PRO A 41 -2.62 14.68 -57.42
CA PRO A 41 -3.39 15.34 -56.36
C PRO A 41 -4.89 14.97 -56.27
N SER A 42 -5.52 15.27 -55.13
CA SER A 42 -6.97 15.36 -54.96
C SER A 42 -7.37 16.75 -54.43
N GLN A 43 -8.47 17.28 -54.96
CA GLN A 43 -8.88 18.69 -54.82
C GLN A 43 -9.73 18.98 -53.58
N CYS A 44 -9.80 20.26 -53.22
CA CYS A 44 -10.79 20.80 -52.28
C CYS A 44 -12.21 20.72 -52.84
N GLY A 45 -13.20 20.58 -51.94
CA GLY A 45 -14.62 20.73 -52.25
C GLY A 45 -15.39 21.14 -51.01
N TYR A 46 -15.50 22.45 -50.78
CA TYR A 46 -16.47 23.06 -49.87
C TYR A 46 -17.12 24.21 -50.63
N ASN A 47 -18.40 24.05 -50.97
CA ASN A 47 -19.20 25.10 -51.56
C ASN A 47 -19.66 26.09 -50.46
N ALA A 48 -19.80 27.35 -50.86
CA ALA A 48 -20.59 28.34 -50.16
C ALA A 48 -21.76 28.74 -51.06
N ASP A 49 -22.93 28.94 -50.45
CA ASP A 49 -24.05 29.77 -50.91
C ASP A 49 -24.63 30.35 -49.60
N GLU A 50 -24.45 31.65 -49.33
CA GLU A 50 -25.37 32.75 -49.68
C GLU A 50 -26.69 32.77 -48.86
N GLY A 51 -26.93 33.90 -48.17
CA GLY A 51 -28.03 34.05 -47.21
C GLY A 51 -27.97 35.37 -46.43
N THR A 52 -28.21 36.48 -47.13
CA THR A 52 -28.11 37.89 -46.70
C THR A 52 -28.99 38.32 -45.51
N ASN A 53 -28.43 39.17 -44.63
CA ASN A 53 -28.97 40.44 -44.05
C ASN A 53 -28.16 40.76 -42.77
N GLY A 54 -27.60 41.95 -42.51
CA GLY A 54 -28.22 43.28 -42.54
C GLY A 54 -28.95 43.50 -41.19
N VAL A 55 -28.74 44.56 -40.39
CA VAL A 55 -28.20 45.91 -40.63
C VAL A 55 -27.76 46.56 -39.29
N ASP A 56 -26.74 47.43 -39.30
CA ASP A 56 -26.39 48.51 -38.32
C ASP A 56 -26.16 48.24 -36.82
N SER A 57 -25.46 49.10 -36.05
CA SER A 57 -24.36 50.06 -36.32
C SER A 57 -23.81 50.57 -34.96
N GLY A 58 -22.69 51.32 -34.92
CA GLY A 58 -22.30 52.05 -33.70
C GLY A 58 -20.81 52.13 -33.37
N CYS A 59 -20.03 52.83 -34.18
CA CYS A 59 -18.68 53.27 -33.78
C CYS A 59 -18.76 54.36 -32.69
N LEU A 60 -17.78 54.40 -31.77
CA LEU A 60 -17.08 55.66 -31.47
C LEU A 60 -15.68 55.44 -30.88
N SER A 61 -14.70 56.00 -31.58
CA SER A 61 -13.28 56.04 -31.21
C SER A 61 -12.95 57.31 -30.43
N LYS A 62 -11.98 57.24 -29.51
CA LYS A 62 -11.11 58.37 -29.15
C LYS A 62 -9.69 57.90 -28.76
N ARG A 63 -8.71 58.20 -29.63
CA ARG A 63 -7.29 58.43 -29.26
C ARG A 63 -7.18 59.87 -28.68
N VAL A 64 -6.08 60.38 -28.10
CA VAL A 64 -4.64 60.33 -28.46
C VAL A 64 -3.77 60.68 -27.25
N GLY A 65 -2.55 60.12 -27.20
CA GLY A 65 -1.40 60.65 -26.45
C GLY A 65 -0.51 59.56 -25.86
N GLY A 66 0.79 59.39 -26.15
CA GLY A 66 1.66 60.17 -27.03
C GLY A 66 3.04 60.45 -26.40
N GLY A 67 3.81 59.41 -26.03
CA GLY A 67 5.10 59.55 -25.31
C GLY A 67 6.19 58.65 -25.89
N LYS A 68 7.41 59.20 -26.05
CA LYS A 68 8.52 58.63 -26.85
C LYS A 68 9.20 57.41 -26.22
N GLN A 69 9.69 56.50 -27.07
CA GLN A 69 10.60 55.40 -26.73
C GLN A 69 12.07 55.86 -26.63
N THR A 70 12.85 55.19 -25.79
CA THR A 70 14.32 55.08 -25.89
C THR A 70 14.73 53.60 -25.79
N PRO A 71 15.70 53.11 -26.60
CA PRO A 71 16.05 51.69 -26.61
C PRO A 71 17.22 51.38 -25.66
N VAL A 72 17.06 50.38 -24.79
CA VAL A 72 18.16 49.82 -23.98
C VAL A 72 18.60 48.48 -24.59
N LYS A 73 19.92 48.37 -24.85
CA LYS A 73 20.54 47.19 -25.46
C LYS A 73 20.50 45.98 -24.53
N LEU A 74 19.95 44.87 -25.02
CA LEU A 74 20.22 43.54 -24.47
C LEU A 74 21.71 43.20 -24.67
N ARG A 75 22.44 42.99 -23.58
CA ARG A 75 23.75 42.31 -23.58
C ARG A 75 23.59 40.97 -22.88
N GLY A 76 23.63 39.89 -23.66
CA GLY A 76 23.73 38.55 -23.09
C GLY A 76 25.09 38.33 -22.43
N ARG A 77 25.08 37.70 -21.26
CA ARG A 77 26.22 36.97 -20.70
C ARG A 77 25.71 35.67 -20.09
N SER A 78 26.11 34.56 -20.68
CA SER A 78 26.02 33.24 -20.04
C SER A 78 27.05 33.15 -18.92
N SER A 79 26.63 32.79 -17.71
CA SER A 79 27.53 32.36 -16.64
C SER A 79 27.33 30.86 -16.38
N LEU A 80 28.23 30.06 -16.95
CA LEU A 80 28.38 28.64 -16.60
C LEU A 80 28.80 28.53 -15.13
N LEU A 81 28.07 27.73 -14.35
CA LEU A 81 28.52 27.32 -13.01
C LEU A 81 29.49 26.13 -13.15
N PRO A 82 30.73 26.21 -12.61
CA PRO A 82 31.65 25.09 -12.64
C PRO A 82 31.30 24.06 -11.56
N ARG A 83 31.43 22.77 -11.89
CA ARG A 83 31.52 21.70 -10.90
C ARG A 83 32.85 21.85 -10.14
N THR A 84 32.82 21.86 -8.81
CA THR A 84 34.03 21.68 -7.99
C THR A 84 34.04 20.30 -7.32
N SER A 85 35.23 19.71 -7.29
CA SER A 85 35.49 18.35 -6.84
C SER A 85 35.34 18.19 -5.33
N VAL A 86 34.96 16.99 -4.91
CA VAL A 86 35.27 16.48 -3.57
C VAL A 86 36.80 16.38 -3.44
N VAL A 87 37.35 16.92 -2.35
CA VAL A 87 38.59 16.58 -1.61
C VAL A 87 38.86 17.75 -0.62
N ASP A 88 39.57 17.48 0.48
CA ASP A 88 39.98 18.42 1.54
C ASP A 88 38.93 18.96 2.53
N HIS A 89 38.59 18.12 3.53
CA HIS A 89 38.50 18.55 4.93
C HIS A 89 38.74 17.38 5.91
N ILE A 90 40.01 16.95 6.00
CA ILE A 90 40.52 16.19 7.15
C ILE A 90 41.60 17.06 7.81
N GLN A 91 41.21 17.84 8.82
CA GLN A 91 42.06 18.38 9.89
C GLN A 91 41.20 19.27 10.80
N ASN A 92 40.92 18.78 12.01
CA ASN A 92 40.54 19.49 13.25
C ASN A 92 39.60 18.64 14.10
N LEU A 93 40.13 17.61 14.78
CA LEU A 93 39.47 16.96 15.92
C LEU A 93 40.47 16.14 16.78
N GLU A 94 41.60 16.75 17.15
CA GLU A 94 42.54 16.22 18.16
C GLU A 94 42.73 17.24 19.31
N ALA A 95 41.71 17.44 20.15
CA ALA A 95 41.83 18.19 21.41
C ALA A 95 40.62 18.03 22.35
N ALA A 96 40.29 16.83 22.84
CA ALA A 96 39.43 16.63 24.03
C ALA A 96 39.39 15.16 24.48
N ASN A 97 40.50 14.61 25.00
CA ASN A 97 40.49 13.21 25.48
C ASN A 97 41.40 12.97 26.69
N THR A 98 41.15 13.67 27.82
CA THR A 98 41.80 13.38 29.12
C THR A 98 41.04 13.95 30.33
N THR A 99 40.01 13.23 30.80
CA THR A 99 39.66 13.09 32.24
C THR A 99 38.65 11.95 32.35
N ALA A 100 39.09 10.70 32.54
CA ALA A 100 39.37 10.12 33.87
C ALA A 100 38.16 10.30 34.82
N ALA A 101 37.25 9.33 34.85
CA ALA A 101 37.34 8.17 35.74
C ALA A 101 37.08 8.51 37.22
N ASN A 102 35.79 8.55 37.60
CA ASN A 102 35.30 8.29 38.95
C ASN A 102 33.77 8.15 38.93
N LEU A 103 33.25 6.93 39.18
CA LEU A 103 31.97 6.61 39.86
C LEU A 103 31.62 5.12 39.67
N SER A 104 32.40 4.25 40.32
CA SER A 104 32.08 2.82 40.46
C SER A 104 32.11 2.41 41.94
N LYS A 105 31.12 2.90 42.71
CA LYS A 105 30.79 2.40 44.06
C LYS A 105 29.52 3.08 44.58
N LEU A 106 28.41 2.33 44.61
CA LEU A 106 27.46 2.29 45.73
C LEU A 106 26.57 1.06 45.53
N ARG A 107 26.78 0.04 46.37
CA ARG A 107 25.94 -1.16 46.43
C ARG A 107 24.77 -0.89 47.37
N GLY A 108 23.60 -1.40 46.99
CA GLY A 108 22.67 -2.07 47.91
C GLY A 108 21.94 -1.24 48.95
N THR A 109 20.64 -1.06 48.73
CA THR A 109 19.63 -1.01 49.81
C THR A 109 18.30 -1.49 49.25
N SER A 110 17.88 -2.70 49.62
CA SER A 110 16.49 -3.13 49.43
C SER A 110 15.61 -2.41 50.44
N LEU A 111 14.59 -1.68 49.98
CA LEU A 111 13.55 -1.16 50.86
C LEU A 111 12.33 -2.09 50.77
N HIS A 112 12.10 -2.88 51.81
CA HIS A 112 10.77 -3.45 52.05
C HIS A 112 9.86 -2.33 52.55
N LEU A 113 8.71 -2.14 51.90
CA LEU A 113 7.60 -1.41 52.50
C LEU A 113 6.33 -2.26 52.45
N LEU A 114 5.73 -2.48 53.61
CA LEU A 114 4.47 -3.19 53.80
C LEU A 114 3.30 -2.33 53.33
N ILE A 115 2.32 -2.94 52.65
CA ILE A 115 1.00 -2.34 52.41
C ILE A 115 -0.04 -3.26 53.08
N PRO A 116 -0.93 -2.74 53.95
CA PRO A 116 -1.86 -3.58 54.70
C PRO A 116 -3.12 -3.94 53.90
N SER A 117 -3.57 -5.19 54.07
CA SER A 117 -4.81 -5.72 53.50
C SER A 117 -6.06 -5.05 54.07
N SER A 118 -7.06 -4.76 53.22
CA SER A 118 -8.45 -4.64 53.71
C SER A 118 -9.52 -5.09 52.70
N LYS A 119 -10.30 -6.09 53.16
CA LYS A 119 -11.69 -6.43 52.82
C LYS A 119 -12.11 -6.61 51.35
N LEU A 120 -12.25 -7.88 50.98
CA LEU A 120 -13.19 -8.33 49.95
C LEU A 120 -14.64 -7.95 50.30
N VAL A 121 -15.43 -7.63 49.28
CA VAL A 121 -16.88 -7.81 49.24
C VAL A 121 -17.19 -8.68 48.04
N SER A 122 -17.93 -9.76 48.24
CA SER A 122 -18.21 -10.79 47.24
C SER A 122 -19.59 -10.60 46.61
N LEU A 123 -19.64 -10.68 45.27
CA LEU A 123 -20.86 -10.95 44.50
C LEU A 123 -20.57 -12.10 43.51
N PRO A 124 -21.50 -13.04 43.31
CA PRO A 124 -21.21 -14.29 42.59
C PRO A 124 -21.30 -14.14 41.08
N ILE A 125 -20.34 -14.71 40.35
CA ILE A 125 -20.42 -14.97 38.91
C ILE A 125 -20.11 -16.46 38.69
N ASN A 126 -20.93 -17.13 37.87
CA ASN A 126 -20.83 -18.56 37.58
C ASN A 126 -19.50 -18.92 36.89
N PRO A 127 -18.82 -20.02 37.29
CA PRO A 127 -17.60 -20.47 36.64
C PRO A 127 -17.88 -21.49 35.52
N LEU A 128 -17.64 -21.10 34.27
CA LEU A 128 -17.33 -22.03 33.18
C LEU A 128 -16.20 -21.45 32.32
N VAL A 129 -15.36 -22.33 31.78
CA VAL A 129 -14.16 -22.05 30.97
C VAL A 129 -12.97 -21.46 31.77
N LEU A 130 -12.33 -22.35 32.53
CA LEU A 130 -10.90 -22.25 32.86
C LEU A 130 -10.27 -23.63 32.63
N GLN A 131 -9.47 -23.78 31.56
CA GLN A 131 -8.52 -24.88 31.46
C GLN A 131 -7.30 -24.51 30.60
N ASN A 132 -6.16 -24.48 31.28
CA ASN A 132 -4.79 -24.73 30.81
C ASN A 132 -4.20 -23.90 29.66
N SER A 133 -3.40 -22.90 30.07
CA SER A 133 -2.14 -22.56 29.40
C SER A 133 -1.01 -22.58 30.43
N GLN A 134 -0.29 -23.69 30.56
CA GLN A 134 1.01 -23.71 31.25
C GLN A 134 2.09 -23.38 30.23
N SER A 135 2.87 -22.34 30.52
CA SER A 135 3.98 -21.85 29.70
C SER A 135 5.20 -22.77 29.81
N THR A 136 5.75 -23.15 28.67
CA THR A 136 7.15 -23.61 28.56
C THR A 136 7.90 -22.61 27.70
N ASP A 137 8.91 -21.97 28.28
CA ASP A 137 9.71 -20.93 27.63
C ASP A 137 10.60 -21.52 26.53
N ASP A 138 10.25 -21.28 25.26
CA ASP A 138 11.15 -21.47 24.11
C ASP A 138 10.74 -20.55 22.93
N GLU A 139 10.53 -19.25 23.18
CA GLU A 139 10.12 -18.26 22.18
C GLU A 139 11.25 -17.89 21.18
N THR A 140 11.60 -18.84 20.31
CA THR A 140 12.36 -18.55 19.09
C THR A 140 11.45 -17.98 18.00
N ALA A 141 11.15 -16.68 18.12
CA ALA A 141 10.58 -15.83 17.05
C ALA A 141 9.44 -16.46 16.23
N ALA A 142 8.33 -16.77 16.89
CA ALA A 142 7.11 -17.24 16.22
C ALA A 142 6.53 -16.16 15.29
N MET A 143 6.88 -16.24 14.00
CA MET A 143 5.91 -15.87 12.96
C MET A 143 4.72 -16.82 13.10
N SER A 144 3.49 -16.31 12.94
CA SER A 144 2.28 -17.13 12.98
C SER A 144 2.45 -18.35 12.07
N ALA A 145 2.27 -19.55 12.62
CA ALA A 145 2.43 -20.79 11.86
C ALA A 145 1.56 -20.75 10.59
N PRO A 146 2.04 -21.23 9.43
CA PRO A 146 1.31 -21.08 8.17
C PRO A 146 -0.06 -21.76 8.27
N VAL A 147 -1.14 -21.00 8.01
CA VAL A 147 -2.51 -21.53 8.11
C VAL A 147 -2.69 -22.63 7.07
N SER A 148 -3.13 -23.83 7.50
CA SER A 148 -3.39 -24.93 6.58
C SER A 148 -4.82 -24.94 6.10
N LEU A 149 -5.04 -25.30 4.82
CA LEU A 149 -6.38 -25.55 4.29
C LEU A 149 -7.12 -26.69 5.01
N SER A 150 -6.39 -27.55 5.71
CA SER A 150 -6.94 -28.68 6.46
C SER A 150 -7.54 -28.30 7.82
N SER A 151 -7.27 -27.10 8.36
CA SER A 151 -7.86 -26.63 9.63
C SER A 151 -9.22 -25.96 9.50
N PHE A 152 -9.64 -25.60 8.28
CA PHE A 152 -10.95 -24.98 8.03
C PHE A 152 -12.06 -26.04 7.97
N SER A 153 -13.20 -25.76 8.58
CA SER A 153 -14.41 -26.57 8.36
C SER A 153 -15.08 -26.23 7.03
N SER A 154 -15.84 -27.15 6.44
CA SER A 154 -16.52 -26.92 5.14
C SER A 154 -17.65 -25.88 5.19
N SER A 155 -17.99 -25.38 6.38
CA SER A 155 -18.96 -24.30 6.63
C SER A 155 -18.31 -22.97 7.03
N GLU A 156 -16.98 -22.90 7.07
CA GLU A 156 -16.23 -21.74 7.56
C GLU A 156 -15.70 -20.89 6.41
N SER A 157 -15.97 -19.59 6.47
CA SER A 157 -15.58 -18.62 5.45
C SER A 157 -14.06 -18.41 5.46
N ILE A 158 -13.35 -19.01 4.50
CA ILE A 158 -11.93 -18.74 4.27
C ILE A 158 -11.74 -17.32 3.71
N ILE A 159 -12.72 -16.84 2.94
CA ILE A 159 -12.73 -15.49 2.38
C ILE A 159 -14.15 -14.95 2.25
N LYS A 160 -14.31 -13.66 2.56
CA LYS A 160 -15.47 -12.83 2.24
C LYS A 160 -15.04 -11.73 1.27
N LEU A 161 -15.77 -11.54 0.18
CA LEU A 161 -15.53 -10.41 -0.71
C LEU A 161 -15.93 -9.10 -0.03
N PRO A 162 -15.26 -7.98 -0.30
CA PRO A 162 -15.59 -6.70 0.33
C PRO A 162 -16.94 -6.16 -0.14
N HIS A 163 -17.39 -5.10 0.52
CA HIS A 163 -18.52 -4.29 0.07
C HIS A 163 -18.34 -3.86 -1.41
N PRO A 164 -19.41 -3.87 -2.25
CA PRO A 164 -20.80 -4.21 -1.92
C PRO A 164 -21.17 -5.69 -2.15
N TYR A 165 -20.19 -6.56 -2.42
CA TYR A 165 -20.45 -7.92 -2.88
C TYR A 165 -20.74 -8.88 -1.73
N HIS A 166 -19.92 -8.86 -0.67
CA HIS A 166 -20.07 -9.70 0.53
C HIS A 166 -20.21 -11.22 0.30
N ALA A 167 -19.90 -11.73 -0.90
CA ALA A 167 -19.99 -13.15 -1.18
C ALA A 167 -18.92 -13.91 -0.39
N GLU A 168 -19.36 -14.95 0.31
CA GLU A 168 -18.51 -15.76 1.17
C GLU A 168 -18.20 -17.11 0.53
N TYR A 169 -16.97 -17.58 0.72
CA TYR A 169 -16.52 -18.88 0.23
C TYR A 169 -15.89 -19.67 1.36
N ALA A 170 -16.23 -20.95 1.43
CA ALA A 170 -15.52 -21.95 2.22
C ALA A 170 -14.58 -22.75 1.32
N VAL A 171 -13.65 -23.47 1.93
CA VAL A 171 -12.78 -24.44 1.23
C VAL A 171 -13.27 -25.87 1.50
N GLN A 172 -13.29 -26.70 0.46
CA GLN A 172 -13.63 -28.12 0.55
C GLN A 172 -12.49 -28.97 -0.03
N ARG A 173 -12.06 -30.01 0.70
CA ARG A 173 -11.15 -31.04 0.17
C ARG A 173 -11.84 -31.83 -0.95
N ALA A 174 -11.19 -31.99 -2.09
CA ALA A 174 -11.72 -32.69 -3.25
C ALA A 174 -11.10 -34.10 -3.39
N PHE A 175 -9.77 -34.20 -3.56
CA PHE A 175 -9.06 -35.47 -3.73
C PHE A 175 -7.58 -35.37 -3.30
N ASN A 176 -6.89 -36.51 -3.23
CA ASN A 176 -5.52 -36.66 -2.71
C ASN A 176 -4.55 -37.39 -3.67
N HIS A 177 -4.91 -37.48 -4.95
CA HIS A 177 -4.09 -38.07 -6.02
C HIS A 177 -3.68 -37.01 -7.04
N ASP A 178 -2.56 -37.23 -7.75
CA ASP A 178 -2.08 -36.33 -8.81
C ASP A 178 -1.92 -37.12 -10.11
N THR A 179 -3.03 -37.28 -10.83
CA THR A 179 -3.10 -38.00 -12.12
C THR A 179 -2.21 -37.35 -13.18
N PHE A 180 -2.06 -36.02 -13.16
CA PHE A 180 -1.18 -35.30 -14.08
C PHE A 180 0.30 -35.66 -13.86
N ALA A 181 0.72 -35.82 -12.61
CA ALA A 181 2.06 -36.31 -12.27
C ALA A 181 2.18 -37.84 -12.23
N GLY A 182 1.15 -38.58 -12.65
CA GLY A 182 1.13 -40.06 -12.64
C GLY A 182 1.13 -40.70 -11.24
N LYS A 183 0.80 -39.96 -10.18
CA LYS A 183 0.81 -40.44 -8.79
C LYS A 183 -0.59 -40.87 -8.35
N THR A 184 -0.77 -42.20 -8.25
CA THR A 184 -2.06 -42.86 -8.01
C THR A 184 -2.29 -43.32 -6.56
N SER A 185 -1.31 -43.18 -5.66
CA SER A 185 -1.42 -43.60 -4.26
C SER A 185 -1.69 -42.43 -3.31
N GLU A 186 -2.23 -42.73 -2.12
CA GLU A 186 -2.23 -41.78 -1.01
C GLU A 186 -0.78 -41.34 -0.71
N GLY A 187 -0.57 -40.02 -0.61
CA GLY A 187 0.76 -39.40 -0.68
C GLY A 187 0.95 -38.45 -1.88
N GLY A 188 -0.07 -38.30 -2.74
CA GLY A 188 -0.19 -37.18 -3.68
C GLY A 188 -0.49 -35.84 -3.01
N LEU A 189 -0.55 -34.78 -3.81
CA LEU A 189 -0.96 -33.44 -3.34
C LEU A 189 -2.45 -33.48 -2.92
N HIS A 190 -2.79 -32.75 -1.85
CA HIS A 190 -4.18 -32.52 -1.47
C HIS A 190 -4.77 -31.39 -2.31
N PHE A 191 -5.79 -31.71 -3.08
CA PHE A 191 -6.55 -30.76 -3.88
C PHE A 191 -7.82 -30.33 -3.14
N TYR A 192 -8.10 -29.04 -3.26
CA TYR A 192 -9.23 -28.35 -2.65
C TYR A 192 -9.98 -27.54 -3.70
N ARG A 193 -11.21 -27.15 -3.42
CA ARG A 193 -12.01 -26.22 -4.22
C ARG A 193 -12.68 -25.19 -3.33
N LEU A 194 -13.05 -24.04 -3.91
CA LEU A 194 -13.86 -23.04 -3.22
C LEU A 194 -15.34 -23.32 -3.47
N VAL A 195 -16.13 -23.31 -2.40
CA VAL A 195 -17.58 -23.51 -2.43
C VAL A 195 -18.24 -22.22 -1.91
N PRO A 196 -19.18 -21.61 -2.65
CA PRO A 196 -19.90 -20.44 -2.17
C PRO A 196 -20.77 -20.81 -0.97
N LEU A 197 -20.77 -19.97 0.05
CA LEU A 197 -21.68 -20.08 1.20
C LEU A 197 -22.97 -19.32 0.91
N ALA A 198 -24.07 -19.76 1.52
CA ALA A 198 -25.35 -19.06 1.40
C ALA A 198 -25.25 -17.69 2.09
N PRO A 199 -25.74 -16.60 1.45
CA PRO A 199 -25.67 -15.27 2.05
C PRO A 199 -26.53 -15.19 3.32
N SER A 200 -26.07 -14.41 4.30
CA SER A 200 -26.91 -14.06 5.44
C SER A 200 -28.15 -13.29 4.97
N LYS A 201 -29.30 -13.55 5.58
CA LYS A 201 -30.61 -13.01 5.17
C LYS A 201 -30.67 -11.48 5.23
N ASP A 202 -29.83 -10.86 6.05
CA ASP A 202 -29.84 -9.41 6.31
C ASP A 202 -28.81 -8.64 5.47
N THR A 203 -27.92 -9.32 4.73
CA THR A 203 -26.87 -8.66 3.95
C THR A 203 -27.39 -8.21 2.58
N LYS A 204 -27.42 -6.89 2.33
CA LYS A 204 -27.61 -6.35 0.98
C LYS A 204 -26.35 -6.61 0.15
N GLN A 205 -26.48 -7.36 -0.94
CA GLN A 205 -25.38 -7.75 -1.82
C GLN A 205 -25.62 -7.25 -3.25
N THR A 206 -24.60 -6.66 -3.86
CA THR A 206 -24.56 -6.41 -5.31
C THR A 206 -24.17 -7.69 -6.04
N ALA A 207 -24.79 -7.95 -7.18
CA ALA A 207 -24.45 -9.09 -8.03
C ALA A 207 -22.97 -9.02 -8.48
N LEU A 208 -22.30 -10.17 -8.50
CA LEU A 208 -20.94 -10.29 -9.01
C LEU A 208 -20.92 -10.00 -10.53
N PRO A 209 -19.91 -9.28 -11.07
CA PRO A 209 -19.81 -9.01 -12.51
C PRO A 209 -19.72 -10.29 -13.37
N GLU A 210 -19.10 -11.34 -12.84
CA GLU A 210 -19.04 -12.67 -13.42
C GLU A 210 -18.93 -13.76 -12.32
N ARG A 211 -19.00 -15.05 -12.70
CA ARG A 211 -18.95 -16.17 -11.75
C ARG A 211 -17.51 -16.48 -11.32
N LEU A 212 -17.17 -16.11 -10.09
CA LEU A 212 -15.82 -16.22 -9.52
C LEU A 212 -15.41 -17.61 -9.00
N HIS A 213 -16.33 -18.58 -8.96
CA HIS A 213 -16.05 -19.97 -8.55
C HIS A 213 -16.39 -20.96 -9.66
N SER A 214 -15.77 -22.13 -9.62
CA SER A 214 -16.04 -23.24 -10.53
C SER A 214 -15.98 -24.56 -9.75
N GLU A 215 -16.95 -25.45 -9.98
CA GLU A 215 -17.02 -26.77 -9.34
C GLU A 215 -15.85 -27.68 -9.74
N ASN A 216 -15.27 -27.39 -10.91
CA ASN A 216 -14.25 -28.18 -11.61
C ASN A 216 -12.84 -27.57 -11.50
N LEU A 217 -12.70 -26.46 -10.77
CA LEU A 217 -11.40 -25.82 -10.53
C LEU A 217 -10.88 -26.20 -9.15
N TYR A 218 -9.74 -26.88 -9.15
CA TYR A 218 -9.08 -27.37 -7.96
C TYR A 218 -7.72 -26.68 -7.76
N PHE A 219 -7.32 -26.53 -6.50
CA PHE A 219 -6.02 -25.97 -6.13
C PHE A 219 -5.38 -26.71 -4.97
N THR A 220 -4.06 -26.60 -4.83
CA THR A 220 -3.32 -27.18 -3.70
C THR A 220 -2.89 -26.10 -2.72
N GLU A 221 -2.69 -26.46 -1.45
CA GLU A 221 -2.02 -25.58 -0.50
C GLU A 221 -0.59 -25.23 -1.01
N PRO A 222 -0.08 -24.00 -0.81
CA PRO A 222 1.31 -23.66 -1.10
C PRO A 222 2.28 -24.54 -0.31
N ALA A 223 3.12 -25.28 -1.04
CA ALA A 223 4.12 -26.19 -0.49
C ALA A 223 5.54 -25.73 -0.83
N ASP A 224 6.38 -25.66 0.19
CA ASP A 224 7.81 -25.37 0.06
C ASP A 224 8.58 -26.55 -0.55
N LEU A 225 9.73 -26.26 -1.14
CA LEU A 225 10.67 -27.30 -1.57
C LEU A 225 11.41 -27.90 -0.36
N LYS A 226 11.93 -29.11 -0.52
CA LYS A 226 12.85 -29.67 0.47
C LYS A 226 14.14 -28.85 0.50
N SER A 227 14.79 -28.76 1.66
CA SER A 227 16.04 -27.99 1.80
C SER A 227 17.15 -28.41 0.83
N SER A 228 17.15 -29.68 0.39
CA SER A 228 18.07 -30.23 -0.63
C SER A 228 17.80 -29.73 -2.06
N GLU A 229 16.64 -29.14 -2.32
CA GLU A 229 16.17 -28.65 -3.63
C GLU A 229 16.20 -27.11 -3.72
N LEU A 230 16.50 -26.43 -2.60
CA LEU A 230 16.59 -24.97 -2.53
C LEU A 230 17.92 -24.47 -3.13
N PRO A 231 17.89 -23.43 -3.98
CA PRO A 231 19.10 -22.71 -4.36
C PRO A 231 19.73 -22.01 -3.15
N ALA A 232 21.07 -22.03 -3.07
CA ALA A 232 21.84 -21.40 -2.00
C ALA A 232 21.37 -19.98 -1.66
N ASP A 233 21.28 -19.66 -0.37
CA ASP A 233 20.69 -18.41 0.14
C ASP A 233 21.43 -17.15 -0.36
N SER A 234 22.72 -17.25 -0.63
CA SER A 234 23.53 -16.17 -1.23
C SER A 234 23.14 -15.86 -2.68
N ASN A 235 22.53 -16.79 -3.41
CA ASN A 235 22.04 -16.57 -4.76
C ASN A 235 20.70 -15.83 -4.72
N ASN A 236 20.72 -14.54 -5.02
CA ASN A 236 19.53 -13.67 -5.05
C ASN A 236 19.05 -13.32 -6.47
N SER A 237 19.42 -14.13 -7.47
CA SER A 237 18.85 -14.04 -8.82
C SER A 237 17.32 -14.25 -8.82
N ALA A 238 16.63 -13.71 -9.82
CA ALA A 238 15.17 -13.85 -9.93
C ALA A 238 14.71 -15.32 -9.98
N TRP A 239 15.48 -16.20 -10.64
CA TRP A 239 15.24 -17.65 -10.62
C TRP A 239 15.38 -18.23 -9.21
N ALA A 240 16.46 -17.89 -8.49
CA ALA A 240 16.71 -18.45 -7.16
C ALA A 240 15.67 -17.99 -6.14
N ARG A 241 15.26 -16.70 -6.17
CA ARG A 241 14.15 -16.19 -5.36
C ARG A 241 12.85 -16.92 -5.66
N SER A 242 12.48 -17.01 -6.94
CA SER A 242 11.25 -17.70 -7.38
C SER A 242 11.25 -19.17 -6.96
N ARG A 243 12.38 -19.86 -7.08
CA ARG A 243 12.52 -21.27 -6.67
C ARG A 243 12.37 -21.46 -5.16
N ARG A 244 12.91 -20.57 -4.33
CA ARG A 244 12.76 -20.65 -2.87
C ARG A 244 11.32 -20.42 -2.42
N SER A 245 10.53 -19.61 -3.15
CA SER A 245 9.12 -19.41 -2.85
C SER A 245 8.28 -20.70 -3.01
N PRO A 246 7.18 -20.86 -2.25
CA PRO A 246 6.35 -22.06 -2.30
C PRO A 246 5.65 -22.25 -3.64
N SER A 247 5.24 -23.48 -3.91
CA SER A 247 4.54 -23.90 -5.12
C SER A 247 3.09 -24.27 -4.83
N THR A 248 2.18 -23.88 -5.70
CA THR A 248 0.80 -24.37 -5.75
C THR A 248 0.47 -24.82 -7.18
N VAL A 249 -0.53 -25.70 -7.30
CA VAL A 249 -1.05 -26.19 -8.57
C VAL A 249 -2.50 -25.74 -8.70
N PHE A 250 -2.88 -25.15 -9.83
CA PHE A 250 -4.29 -25.02 -10.25
C PHE A 250 -4.56 -26.10 -11.32
N SER A 251 -5.63 -26.86 -11.17
CA SER A 251 -5.97 -28.00 -12.03
C SER A 251 -7.48 -28.08 -12.30
N TRP A 252 -7.87 -28.56 -13.48
CA TRP A 252 -9.26 -28.83 -13.83
C TRP A 252 -9.39 -30.05 -14.76
N ASP A 253 -10.56 -30.69 -14.73
CA ASP A 253 -10.92 -31.86 -15.53
C ASP A 253 -11.68 -31.51 -16.83
N GLY A 254 -12.12 -30.25 -16.97
CA GLY A 254 -12.91 -29.76 -18.10
C GLY A 254 -12.09 -29.50 -19.38
N LYS A 255 -12.78 -29.48 -20.52
CA LYS A 255 -12.20 -29.10 -21.84
C LYS A 255 -11.93 -27.60 -22.01
N THR A 256 -12.44 -26.77 -21.09
CA THR A 256 -12.36 -25.31 -21.11
C THR A 256 -11.56 -24.82 -19.92
N ALA A 257 -10.59 -23.94 -20.16
CA ALA A 257 -9.85 -23.29 -19.09
C ALA A 257 -10.77 -22.44 -18.19
N PRO A 258 -10.46 -22.32 -16.87
CA PRO A 258 -11.10 -21.38 -15.97
C PRO A 258 -10.99 -19.93 -16.47
N THR A 259 -11.92 -19.08 -16.04
CA THR A 259 -11.80 -17.64 -16.32
C THR A 259 -10.68 -17.02 -15.47
N LEU A 260 -10.14 -15.89 -15.96
CA LEU A 260 -9.16 -15.12 -15.20
C LEU A 260 -9.69 -14.70 -13.82
N ALA A 261 -10.98 -14.41 -13.70
CA ALA A 261 -11.63 -14.05 -12.44
C ALA A 261 -11.71 -15.23 -11.44
N GLN A 262 -11.90 -16.46 -11.93
CA GLN A 262 -11.85 -17.67 -11.11
C GLN A 262 -10.44 -17.93 -10.59
N ALA A 263 -9.42 -17.77 -11.45
CA ALA A 263 -8.02 -17.83 -11.05
C ALA A 263 -7.66 -16.71 -10.05
N TRP A 264 -8.16 -15.49 -10.26
CA TRP A 264 -7.95 -14.35 -9.38
C TRP A 264 -8.49 -14.58 -7.96
N LEU A 265 -9.68 -15.18 -7.82
CA LEU A 265 -10.23 -15.51 -6.51
C LEU A 265 -9.35 -16.52 -5.75
N LEU A 266 -8.81 -17.53 -6.45
CA LEU A 266 -7.83 -18.44 -5.85
C LEU A 266 -6.57 -17.70 -5.42
N VAL A 267 -6.02 -16.82 -6.26
CA VAL A 267 -4.84 -16.02 -5.91
C VAL A 267 -5.06 -15.15 -4.67
N TYR A 268 -6.26 -14.60 -4.49
CA TYR A 268 -6.63 -13.90 -3.25
C TYR A 268 -6.55 -14.84 -2.03
N VAL A 269 -7.14 -16.05 -2.12
CA VAL A 269 -7.06 -17.06 -1.05
C VAL A 269 -5.61 -17.44 -0.74
N LEU A 270 -4.74 -17.61 -1.75
CA LEU A 270 -3.32 -17.92 -1.54
C LEU A 270 -2.60 -16.82 -0.74
N PHE A 271 -2.80 -15.54 -1.06
CA PHE A 271 -2.17 -14.43 -0.34
C PHE A 271 -2.82 -14.12 1.02
N ILE A 272 -4.02 -14.65 1.30
CA ILE A 272 -4.58 -14.72 2.65
C ILE A 272 -3.89 -15.80 3.50
N LEU A 273 -3.61 -16.97 2.92
CA LEU A 273 -3.01 -18.12 3.61
C LEU A 273 -1.48 -18.00 3.82
N ARG A 274 -0.82 -17.22 2.96
CA ARG A 274 0.63 -16.99 2.95
C ARG A 274 0.93 -15.49 2.78
N PRO A 275 0.49 -14.61 3.70
CA PRO A 275 0.61 -13.15 3.53
C PRO A 275 2.06 -12.65 3.56
N ALA A 276 2.99 -13.41 4.14
CA ALA A 276 4.42 -13.08 4.13
C ALA A 276 5.05 -13.26 2.73
N GLU A 277 4.59 -14.24 1.95
CA GLU A 277 5.25 -14.68 0.71
C GLU A 277 5.14 -13.62 -0.39
N GLU A 278 6.26 -13.02 -0.78
CA GLU A 278 6.31 -12.02 -1.87
C GLU A 278 5.89 -12.61 -3.22
N LEU A 279 6.20 -13.89 -3.43
CA LEU A 279 6.02 -14.63 -4.67
C LEU A 279 5.42 -16.00 -4.34
N ILE A 280 4.58 -16.53 -5.24
CA ILE A 280 4.15 -17.95 -5.20
C ILE A 280 4.33 -18.53 -6.60
N ARG A 281 5.01 -19.67 -6.71
CA ARG A 281 5.10 -20.41 -7.99
C ARG A 281 3.76 -21.08 -8.24
N LEU A 282 3.15 -20.80 -9.38
CA LEU A 282 1.90 -21.40 -9.81
C LEU A 282 2.15 -22.28 -11.03
N GLU A 283 1.83 -23.56 -10.88
CA GLU A 283 1.69 -24.49 -11.99
C GLU A 283 0.21 -24.58 -12.40
N VAL A 284 -0.08 -24.37 -13.68
CA VAL A 284 -1.44 -24.38 -14.23
C VAL A 284 -1.58 -25.62 -15.10
N ARG A 285 -2.56 -26.49 -14.83
CA ARG A 285 -2.73 -27.81 -15.47
C ARG A 285 -4.15 -27.98 -16.02
N GLY A 286 -4.24 -28.49 -17.25
CA GLY A 286 -5.52 -28.79 -17.92
C GLY A 286 -5.68 -28.06 -19.24
N ALA A 287 -6.73 -28.41 -20.00
CA ALA A 287 -6.95 -27.90 -21.36
C ALA A 287 -7.03 -26.36 -21.39
N GLY A 288 -6.07 -25.72 -22.07
CA GLY A 288 -5.96 -24.26 -22.18
C GLY A 288 -5.06 -23.60 -21.12
N ALA A 289 -4.30 -24.35 -20.34
CA ALA A 289 -3.40 -23.82 -19.31
C ALA A 289 -2.38 -22.79 -19.83
N GLY A 290 -1.85 -22.97 -21.06
CA GLY A 290 -0.99 -21.97 -21.69
C GLY A 290 -1.67 -20.61 -21.89
N THR A 291 -2.98 -20.60 -22.20
CA THR A 291 -3.78 -19.38 -22.35
C THR A 291 -4.03 -18.70 -21.01
N LEU A 292 -4.43 -19.46 -19.98
CA LEU A 292 -4.64 -18.90 -18.64
C LEU A 292 -3.31 -18.37 -18.04
N GLY A 293 -2.20 -19.09 -18.24
CA GLY A 293 -0.86 -18.63 -17.89
C GLY A 293 -0.46 -17.34 -18.60
N GLN A 294 -0.85 -17.15 -19.87
CA GLN A 294 -0.65 -15.88 -20.58
C GLN A 294 -1.52 -14.77 -20.01
N GLN A 295 -2.82 -15.01 -19.80
CA GLN A 295 -3.75 -14.01 -19.25
C GLN A 295 -3.31 -13.48 -17.88
N LEU A 296 -2.81 -14.35 -17.00
CA LEU A 296 -2.25 -13.97 -15.69
C LEU A 296 -1.04 -13.02 -15.82
N ARG A 297 -0.25 -13.16 -16.89
CA ARG A 297 0.89 -12.27 -17.21
C ARG A 297 0.45 -10.96 -17.85
N ASP A 298 -0.55 -11.00 -18.74
CA ASP A 298 -1.06 -9.82 -19.44
C ASP A 298 -1.66 -8.79 -18.46
N VAL A 299 -2.27 -9.25 -17.36
CA VAL A 299 -2.77 -8.37 -16.27
C VAL A 299 -1.76 -8.12 -15.15
N LEU A 300 -0.50 -8.55 -15.32
CA LEU A 300 0.61 -8.44 -14.36
C LEU A 300 0.34 -9.04 -12.96
N LEU A 301 -0.63 -9.96 -12.84
CA LEU A 301 -0.83 -10.73 -11.61
C LEU A 301 0.27 -11.78 -11.41
N ALA A 302 0.88 -12.22 -12.51
CA ALA A 302 2.02 -13.11 -12.54
C ALA A 302 3.10 -12.65 -13.54
N ILE A 303 4.29 -13.21 -13.42
CA ILE A 303 5.34 -13.16 -14.45
C ILE A 303 5.67 -14.56 -14.97
N GLU A 304 6.35 -14.65 -16.11
CA GLU A 304 6.98 -15.90 -16.51
C GLU A 304 7.99 -16.34 -15.44
N HIS A 305 8.02 -17.63 -15.08
CA HIS A 305 8.99 -18.14 -14.13
C HIS A 305 10.41 -17.91 -14.67
N PRO A 306 11.27 -17.12 -13.99
CA PRO A 306 12.60 -16.80 -14.50
C PRO A 306 13.43 -18.06 -14.70
N THR A 307 14.33 -18.06 -15.68
CA THR A 307 15.20 -19.20 -16.02
C THR A 307 16.57 -19.08 -15.37
N GLN A 308 17.21 -20.20 -15.00
CA GLN A 308 18.59 -20.18 -14.50
C GLN A 308 19.60 -19.91 -15.64
N ASN A 309 19.42 -20.62 -16.75
CA ASN A 309 20.10 -20.48 -18.03
C ASN A 309 19.04 -20.55 -19.15
N GLU A 310 19.29 -20.00 -20.33
CA GLU A 310 18.32 -19.97 -21.45
C GLU A 310 17.83 -21.37 -21.89
N THR A 311 18.63 -22.40 -21.65
CA THR A 311 18.30 -23.82 -21.94
C THR A 311 17.35 -24.48 -20.94
N GLN A 312 16.98 -23.81 -19.85
CA GLN A 312 16.11 -24.33 -18.79
C GLN A 312 14.80 -23.53 -18.67
N LYS A 313 14.17 -23.22 -19.80
CA LYS A 313 12.83 -22.62 -19.81
C LYS A 313 11.77 -23.68 -19.42
N PRO A 314 10.88 -23.41 -18.44
CA PRO A 314 9.76 -24.30 -18.14
C PRO A 314 8.92 -24.54 -19.39
N ALA A 315 8.57 -25.80 -19.65
CA ALA A 315 7.75 -26.14 -20.80
C ALA A 315 6.32 -25.61 -20.61
N SER A 316 5.96 -24.55 -21.33
CA SER A 316 4.56 -24.15 -21.49
C SER A 316 3.99 -24.88 -22.70
N THR A 317 2.99 -25.72 -22.48
CA THR A 317 2.25 -26.46 -23.51
C THR A 317 0.79 -25.97 -23.56
N ALA A 318 -0.05 -26.62 -24.36
CA ALA A 318 -1.50 -26.36 -24.33
C ALA A 318 -2.15 -26.79 -22.98
N GLU A 319 -1.52 -27.71 -22.24
CA GLU A 319 -2.07 -28.35 -21.04
C GLU A 319 -1.27 -28.05 -19.77
N LEU A 320 -0.13 -27.36 -19.88
CA LEU A 320 0.73 -26.98 -18.77
C LEU A 320 1.25 -25.55 -18.94
N SER A 321 1.25 -24.77 -17.88
CA SER A 321 2.01 -23.52 -17.80
C SER A 321 2.60 -23.30 -16.41
N THR A 322 3.67 -22.52 -16.31
CA THR A 322 4.31 -22.19 -15.03
C THR A 322 4.59 -20.69 -14.97
N VAL A 323 3.99 -20.04 -13.98
CA VAL A 323 4.10 -18.60 -13.74
C VAL A 323 4.46 -18.34 -12.28
N VAL A 324 4.87 -17.11 -11.96
CA VAL A 324 5.16 -16.68 -10.59
C VAL A 324 4.22 -15.54 -10.24
N LEU A 325 3.30 -15.80 -9.31
CA LEU A 325 2.34 -14.84 -8.78
C LEU A 325 3.06 -13.75 -7.99
N LEU A 326 2.61 -12.50 -8.11
CA LEU A 326 3.22 -11.34 -7.45
C LEU A 326 2.31 -10.78 -6.35
N ARG A 327 2.70 -10.93 -5.07
CA ARG A 327 1.90 -10.40 -3.93
C ARG A 327 1.70 -8.89 -4.01
N SER A 328 2.75 -8.17 -4.36
CA SER A 328 2.73 -6.71 -4.47
C SER A 328 1.86 -6.20 -5.62
N ALA A 329 1.73 -6.96 -6.72
CA ALA A 329 0.82 -6.60 -7.82
C ALA A 329 -0.63 -6.94 -7.47
N PHE A 330 -0.88 -8.10 -6.87
CA PHE A 330 -2.20 -8.51 -6.41
C PHE A 330 -2.84 -7.47 -5.49
N TRP A 331 -2.15 -7.05 -4.43
CA TRP A 331 -2.66 -6.02 -3.51
C TRP A 331 -2.71 -4.61 -4.13
N GLN A 332 -2.10 -4.39 -5.30
CA GLN A 332 -2.34 -3.16 -6.09
C GLN A 332 -3.57 -3.25 -7.01
N GLY A 333 -4.28 -4.38 -7.01
CA GLY A 333 -5.49 -4.62 -7.81
C GLY A 333 -5.25 -5.30 -9.16
N ALA A 334 -4.04 -5.84 -9.41
CA ALA A 334 -3.75 -6.54 -10.66
C ALA A 334 -4.75 -7.68 -10.93
N GLY A 335 -5.27 -7.74 -12.16
CA GLY A 335 -6.25 -8.75 -12.60
C GLY A 335 -7.63 -8.69 -11.94
N SER A 336 -7.95 -7.66 -11.15
CA SER A 336 -9.26 -7.50 -10.48
C SER A 336 -10.43 -7.59 -11.48
N PRO A 337 -11.36 -8.55 -11.36
CA PRO A 337 -12.48 -8.71 -12.29
C PRO A 337 -13.65 -7.72 -12.05
N PHE A 338 -13.48 -6.77 -11.13
CA PHE A 338 -14.54 -5.86 -10.68
C PHE A 338 -14.56 -4.50 -11.39
N GLY A 339 -13.91 -4.43 -12.55
CA GLY A 339 -13.77 -3.21 -13.35
C GLY A 339 -12.48 -2.44 -13.05
N PRO A 340 -12.42 -1.13 -13.37
CA PRO A 340 -11.18 -0.36 -13.41
C PRO A 340 -10.58 0.03 -12.04
N ARG A 341 -11.25 -0.29 -10.92
CA ARG A 341 -10.69 -0.13 -9.56
C ARG A 341 -10.41 -1.49 -8.90
N PRO A 342 -9.42 -1.57 -7.99
CA PRO A 342 -9.25 -2.73 -7.13
C PRO A 342 -10.53 -3.02 -6.33
N VAL A 343 -10.86 -4.30 -6.12
CA VAL A 343 -12.12 -4.72 -5.47
C VAL A 343 -12.38 -4.09 -4.10
N TRP A 344 -11.33 -3.71 -3.36
CA TRP A 344 -11.42 -3.10 -2.03
C TRP A 344 -11.91 -1.65 -2.04
N LEU A 345 -11.98 -1.02 -3.23
CA LEU A 345 -12.50 0.34 -3.43
C LEU A 345 -13.83 0.27 -4.18
N PRO A 346 -14.97 0.43 -3.49
CA PRO A 346 -16.28 0.46 -4.12
C PRO A 346 -16.37 1.54 -5.21
N ALA A 347 -17.19 1.29 -6.23
CA ALA A 347 -17.40 2.21 -7.35
C ALA A 347 -18.32 3.40 -7.02
N GLU A 348 -18.65 3.60 -5.74
CA GLU A 348 -19.47 4.71 -5.28
C GLU A 348 -18.84 6.06 -5.63
N SER A 349 -19.68 7.02 -6.01
CA SER A 349 -19.26 8.20 -6.76
C SER A 349 -20.06 9.43 -6.32
N PRO A 350 -19.56 10.66 -6.57
CA PRO A 350 -20.31 11.88 -6.30
C PRO A 350 -21.74 11.79 -6.84
N ALA A 351 -22.73 12.17 -6.04
CA ALA A 351 -24.16 12.06 -6.38
C ALA A 351 -24.59 12.88 -7.62
N SER A 352 -23.70 13.71 -8.16
CA SER A 352 -23.87 14.45 -9.41
C SER A 352 -23.54 13.66 -10.69
N LEU A 353 -23.02 12.43 -10.58
CA LEU A 353 -22.62 11.60 -11.73
C LEU A 353 -23.58 10.43 -11.94
N GLU A 354 -24.08 10.26 -13.16
CA GLU A 354 -24.95 9.14 -13.56
C GLU A 354 -24.23 7.79 -13.64
N ARG A 355 -22.89 7.83 -13.81
CA ARG A 355 -22.02 6.65 -13.89
C ARG A 355 -20.87 6.79 -12.91
N PRO A 356 -20.30 5.66 -12.42
CA PRO A 356 -19.15 5.71 -11.53
C PRO A 356 -18.02 6.59 -12.06
N LEU A 357 -17.42 7.43 -11.20
CA LEU A 357 -16.25 8.25 -11.49
C LEU A 357 -15.08 7.39 -12.00
N SER A 358 -14.99 6.15 -11.53
CA SER A 358 -14.04 5.14 -11.98
C SER A 358 -14.20 4.70 -13.44
N SER A 359 -15.35 4.93 -14.07
CA SER A 359 -15.58 4.61 -15.48
C SER A 359 -14.97 5.63 -16.45
N TYR A 360 -14.48 6.76 -15.93
CA TYR A 360 -13.75 7.77 -16.68
C TYR A 360 -12.23 7.54 -16.56
N PRO A 361 -11.42 7.98 -17.55
CA PRO A 361 -9.96 7.98 -17.42
C PRO A 361 -9.49 8.78 -16.20
N LEU A 362 -8.31 8.43 -15.66
CA LEU A 362 -7.67 9.18 -14.57
C LEU A 362 -7.59 10.68 -14.91
N THR A 363 -7.93 11.52 -13.93
CA THR A 363 -8.00 12.98 -14.10
C THR A 363 -6.67 13.53 -14.63
N PRO A 364 -6.67 14.24 -15.78
CA PRO A 364 -5.45 14.77 -16.38
C PRO A 364 -4.77 15.78 -15.45
N LEU A 365 -3.44 15.84 -15.50
CA LEU A 365 -2.67 16.77 -14.68
C LEU A 365 -2.96 18.22 -15.09
N GLN A 366 -3.68 18.93 -14.24
CA GLN A 366 -3.91 20.37 -14.29
C GLN A 366 -3.59 20.93 -12.91
N HIS A 367 -2.94 22.08 -12.85
CA HIS A 367 -2.51 22.69 -11.59
C HIS A 367 -3.40 23.85 -11.17
N THR A 368 -3.48 24.06 -9.87
CA THR A 368 -4.07 25.24 -9.23
C THR A 368 -3.11 25.77 -8.16
N MET A 369 -3.47 26.88 -7.53
CA MET A 369 -2.77 27.42 -6.38
C MET A 369 -3.75 27.69 -5.24
N THR A 370 -3.41 27.21 -4.04
CA THR A 370 -4.13 27.46 -2.81
C THR A 370 -3.28 28.30 -1.85
N ALA A 371 -3.95 28.96 -0.90
CA ALA A 371 -3.31 29.70 0.18
C ALA A 371 -4.01 29.35 1.50
N VAL A 372 -3.32 28.62 2.38
CA VAL A 372 -3.85 28.16 3.67
C VAL A 372 -3.22 28.94 4.83
N PRO A 373 -3.96 29.26 5.91
CA PRO A 373 -3.36 29.90 7.07
C PRO A 373 -2.28 29.00 7.69
N ALA A 374 -1.05 29.53 7.81
CA ALA A 374 0.07 28.84 8.44
C ALA A 374 -0.22 28.45 9.91
N SER A 375 -1.25 29.08 10.51
CA SER A 375 -1.73 28.79 11.86
C SER A 375 -0.70 29.11 12.95
N ASP A 376 0.16 30.10 12.69
CA ASP A 376 1.07 30.68 13.67
C ASP A 376 0.28 31.54 14.68
N PRO A 377 0.25 31.19 15.98
CA PRO A 377 -0.41 32.01 17.00
C PRO A 377 0.18 33.43 17.14
N ALA A 378 1.46 33.61 16.82
CA ALA A 378 2.13 34.91 16.84
C ALA A 378 1.89 35.73 15.55
N ASN A 379 1.51 35.08 14.45
CA ASN A 379 1.19 35.75 13.18
C ASN A 379 -0.03 35.11 12.48
N PRO A 380 -1.26 35.42 12.93
CA PRO A 380 -2.50 34.87 12.34
C PRO A 380 -2.72 35.23 10.87
N ASN A 381 -2.03 36.24 10.35
CA ASN A 381 -2.10 36.69 8.96
C ASN A 381 -1.04 36.02 8.06
N LEU A 382 -0.25 35.07 8.57
CA LEU A 382 0.70 34.31 7.77
C LEU A 382 -0.03 33.20 6.99
N TYR A 383 0.15 33.18 5.67
CA TYR A 383 -0.38 32.15 4.77
C TYR A 383 0.75 31.40 4.09
N GLN A 384 0.56 30.09 3.92
CA GLN A 384 1.38 29.22 3.09
C GLN A 384 0.68 29.06 1.74
N GLN A 385 1.39 29.33 0.65
CA GLN A 385 0.92 29.07 -0.70
C GLN A 385 1.42 27.72 -1.20
N ALA A 386 0.58 26.97 -1.90
CA ALA A 386 0.94 25.70 -2.52
C ALA A 386 0.49 25.68 -3.98
N TRP A 387 1.38 25.24 -4.89
CA TRP A 387 1.06 24.98 -6.29
C TRP A 387 0.98 23.46 -6.51
N HIS A 388 -0.22 22.96 -6.80
CA HIS A 388 -0.53 21.53 -6.72
C HIS A 388 -1.57 21.13 -7.78
N PRO A 389 -1.74 19.82 -8.06
CA PRO A 389 -2.79 19.35 -8.96
C PRO A 389 -4.19 19.69 -8.45
N ILE A 390 -5.10 19.98 -9.38
CA ILE A 390 -6.54 20.02 -9.12
C ILE A 390 -6.96 18.62 -8.67
N ARG A 391 -7.64 18.54 -7.53
CA ARG A 391 -8.03 17.27 -6.90
C ARG A 391 -9.31 16.71 -7.53
N PRO A 392 -9.47 15.39 -7.62
CA PRO A 392 -10.72 14.78 -8.07
C PRO A 392 -11.86 15.09 -7.10
N ALA A 393 -13.10 14.92 -7.56
CA ALA A 393 -14.27 15.05 -6.69
C ALA A 393 -14.21 14.03 -5.54
N LYS A 394 -14.63 14.45 -4.35
CA LYS A 394 -14.70 13.60 -3.15
C LYS A 394 -15.71 12.46 -3.33
N PRO A 395 -15.54 11.33 -2.62
CA PRO A 395 -16.61 10.35 -2.49
C PRO A 395 -17.92 10.99 -2.00
N ALA A 396 -19.07 10.40 -2.33
CA ALA A 396 -20.34 10.91 -1.84
C ALA A 396 -20.41 10.80 -0.30
N PRO A 397 -20.98 11.79 0.41
CA PRO A 397 -21.21 11.68 1.85
C PRO A 397 -22.04 10.43 2.19
N GLY A 398 -21.56 9.62 3.13
CA GLY A 398 -22.16 8.34 3.51
C GLY A 398 -21.76 7.13 2.64
N ALA A 399 -20.95 7.31 1.59
CA ALA A 399 -20.50 6.22 0.72
C ALA A 399 -19.43 5.35 1.37
N THR A 400 -19.42 4.03 1.09
CA THR A 400 -18.30 3.16 1.49
C THR A 400 -17.12 3.41 0.56
N VAL A 401 -16.02 3.92 1.09
CA VAL A 401 -14.81 4.25 0.31
C VAL A 401 -13.79 3.10 0.28
N TYR A 402 -13.88 2.19 1.25
CA TYR A 402 -13.02 1.02 1.34
C TYR A 402 -13.70 -0.11 2.12
N SER A 403 -13.47 -1.37 1.74
CA SER A 403 -13.83 -2.52 2.55
C SER A 403 -12.83 -3.68 2.35
N ARG A 404 -12.58 -4.46 3.41
CA ARG A 404 -11.70 -5.64 3.39
C ARG A 404 -12.10 -6.65 4.48
N TRP A 405 -12.18 -7.92 4.10
CA TRP A 405 -12.24 -9.04 5.05
C TRP A 405 -10.90 -9.23 5.78
N ILE A 406 -10.95 -9.38 7.10
CA ILE A 406 -9.78 -9.57 7.97
C ILE A 406 -9.79 -11.01 8.52
N PRO A 407 -9.04 -11.96 7.90
CA PRO A 407 -9.21 -13.39 8.16
C PRO A 407 -8.94 -13.81 9.61
N HIS A 408 -7.97 -13.19 10.28
CA HIS A 408 -7.62 -13.51 11.67
C HIS A 408 -8.63 -12.99 12.71
N LEU A 409 -9.45 -11.98 12.35
CA LEU A 409 -10.56 -11.49 13.18
C LEU A 409 -11.90 -12.13 12.80
N ARG A 410 -12.00 -12.66 11.57
CA ARG A 410 -13.27 -13.12 10.94
C ARG A 410 -14.32 -12.02 10.90
N GLU A 411 -13.86 -10.81 10.59
CA GLU A 411 -14.68 -9.61 10.52
C GLU A 411 -14.33 -8.78 9.26
N THR A 412 -15.32 -8.04 8.79
CA THR A 412 -15.25 -7.08 7.72
C THR A 412 -14.89 -5.71 8.29
N PHE A 413 -13.75 -5.19 7.87
CA PHE A 413 -13.40 -3.79 8.08
C PHE A 413 -13.96 -2.94 6.93
N SER A 414 -14.52 -1.78 7.24
CA SER A 414 -14.97 -0.80 6.25
C SER A 414 -14.63 0.64 6.65
N MET A 415 -14.59 1.52 5.66
CA MET A 415 -14.45 2.96 5.83
C MET A 415 -15.51 3.67 5.00
N VAL A 416 -16.17 4.64 5.61
CA VAL A 416 -17.29 5.40 5.07
C VAL A 416 -16.94 6.88 5.05
N ALA A 417 -17.19 7.58 3.94
CA ALA A 417 -17.03 9.02 3.87
C ALA A 417 -18.03 9.71 4.81
N LEU A 418 -17.55 10.54 5.73
CA LEU A 418 -18.38 11.11 6.78
C LEU A 418 -19.34 12.16 6.20
N ASP A 419 -20.64 11.87 6.21
CA ASP A 419 -21.68 12.89 6.03
C ASP A 419 -21.91 13.71 7.32
N TYR A 420 -21.61 15.01 7.29
CA TYR A 420 -21.80 15.92 8.43
C TYR A 420 -23.28 16.30 8.67
N LYS A 421 -24.17 15.98 7.72
CA LYS A 421 -25.62 16.18 7.84
C LYS A 421 -26.29 15.00 8.53
N ASN A 422 -25.72 13.79 8.42
CA ASN A 422 -26.15 12.60 9.13
C ASN A 422 -26.05 12.82 10.66
N PRO A 423 -27.16 12.72 11.42
CA PRO A 423 -27.16 12.94 12.86
C PRO A 423 -26.27 11.97 13.65
N GLU A 424 -26.15 10.72 13.21
CA GLU A 424 -25.34 9.70 13.88
C GLU A 424 -23.84 9.99 13.71
N HIS A 425 -23.40 10.29 12.48
CA HIS A 425 -22.01 10.63 12.20
C HIS A 425 -21.54 11.84 13.03
N LEU A 426 -22.36 12.89 13.05
CA LEU A 426 -22.09 14.10 13.82
C LEU A 426 -22.08 13.82 15.34
N ARG A 427 -23.01 12.97 15.83
CA ARG A 427 -23.06 12.55 17.24
C ARG A 427 -21.80 11.78 17.63
N LEU A 428 -21.38 10.79 16.84
CA LEU A 428 -20.17 9.99 17.09
C LEU A 428 -18.92 10.87 17.14
N PHE A 429 -18.72 11.73 16.14
CA PHE A 429 -17.61 12.69 16.17
C PHE A 429 -17.66 13.60 17.42
N HIS A 430 -18.86 14.07 17.80
CA HIS A 430 -19.01 14.95 18.96
C HIS A 430 -18.78 14.27 20.31
N GLU A 431 -19.24 13.03 20.49
CA GLU A 431 -18.94 12.24 21.68
C GLU A 431 -17.45 11.91 21.77
N TRP A 432 -16.84 11.49 20.65
CA TRP A 432 -15.43 11.10 20.62
C TRP A 432 -14.49 12.28 20.82
N GLN A 433 -14.71 13.45 20.20
CA GLN A 433 -13.83 14.61 20.43
C GLN A 433 -13.94 15.17 21.86
N ASN A 434 -15.08 14.97 22.54
CA ASN A 434 -15.25 15.35 23.94
C ASN A 434 -14.80 14.26 24.94
N ASP A 435 -14.34 13.07 24.49
CA ASP A 435 -13.65 12.10 25.36
C ASP A 435 -12.34 12.74 25.88
N PRO A 436 -12.12 12.81 27.21
CA PRO A 436 -10.87 13.30 27.80
C PRO A 436 -9.59 12.64 27.27
N ARG A 437 -9.67 11.40 26.78
CA ARG A 437 -8.56 10.65 26.18
C ARG A 437 -8.27 11.09 24.74
N VAL A 438 -9.30 11.41 23.96
CA VAL A 438 -9.15 11.84 22.55
C VAL A 438 -8.71 13.29 22.49
N SER A 439 -9.35 14.14 23.30
CA SER A 439 -9.09 15.58 23.38
C SER A 439 -7.62 15.90 23.75
N GLN A 440 -6.94 15.12 24.59
CA GLN A 440 -5.49 15.26 24.83
C GLN A 440 -4.62 15.17 23.56
N GLY A 441 -5.07 14.39 22.58
CA GLY A 441 -4.43 14.25 21.28
C GLY A 441 -4.82 15.39 20.33
N TRP A 442 -6.13 15.60 20.18
CA TRP A 442 -6.75 16.37 19.10
C TRP A 442 -7.08 17.83 19.45
N ASN A 443 -7.38 18.15 20.71
CA ASN A 443 -7.79 19.48 21.20
C ASN A 443 -9.06 20.08 20.56
N GLU A 444 -9.91 19.28 19.88
CA GLU A 444 -11.15 19.74 19.23
C GLU A 444 -12.39 19.54 20.13
N THR A 445 -12.32 19.89 21.42
CA THR A 445 -13.51 19.84 22.30
C THR A 445 -14.48 20.97 22.00
N GLY A 446 -15.78 20.73 22.14
CA GLY A 446 -16.77 21.73 21.76
C GLY A 446 -18.22 21.24 21.71
N THR A 447 -19.09 22.21 21.42
CA THR A 447 -20.53 21.99 21.21
C THR A 447 -20.81 21.28 19.89
N LEU A 448 -21.97 20.63 19.80
CA LEU A 448 -22.43 19.93 18.59
C LEU A 448 -22.43 20.84 17.35
N GLU A 449 -22.73 22.14 17.50
CA GLU A 449 -22.75 23.09 16.38
C GLU A 449 -21.34 23.54 15.96
N GLN A 450 -20.40 23.69 16.91
CA GLN A 450 -18.98 23.91 16.57
C GLN A 450 -18.44 22.72 15.75
N HIS A 451 -18.80 21.50 16.14
CA HIS A 451 -18.41 20.28 15.43
C HIS A 451 -19.09 20.14 14.07
N ARG A 452 -20.37 20.48 13.94
CA ARG A 452 -21.06 20.56 12.64
C ARG A 452 -20.36 21.53 11.71
N LYS A 453 -19.97 22.70 12.21
CA LYS A 453 -19.22 23.72 11.46
C LYS A 453 -17.80 23.27 11.11
N TYR A 454 -17.14 22.49 11.97
CA TYR A 454 -15.83 21.89 11.71
C TYR A 454 -15.90 20.89 10.55
N LEU A 455 -16.76 19.87 10.68
CA LEU A 455 -16.94 18.82 9.67
C LEU A 455 -17.43 19.39 8.33
N ARG A 456 -18.29 20.41 8.35
CA ARG A 456 -18.71 21.11 7.13
C ARG A 456 -17.54 21.76 6.39
N LYS A 457 -16.58 22.37 7.09
CA LYS A 457 -15.38 22.93 6.44
C LYS A 457 -14.54 21.84 5.78
N ILE A 458 -14.40 20.68 6.44
CA ILE A 458 -13.70 19.51 5.88
C ILE A 458 -14.45 18.97 4.65
N ASP A 459 -15.78 18.98 4.64
CA ASP A 459 -16.59 18.60 3.48
C ASP A 459 -16.45 19.60 2.30
N GLU A 460 -16.36 20.90 2.59
CA GLU A 460 -16.22 21.96 1.58
C GLU A 460 -14.78 22.10 1.03
N ASP A 461 -13.73 21.67 1.75
CA ASP A 461 -12.31 21.86 1.39
C ASP A 461 -11.74 20.74 0.48
N PRO A 462 -11.43 20.97 -0.82
CA PRO A 462 -10.98 19.92 -1.74
C PRO A 462 -9.69 19.19 -1.36
N HIS A 463 -8.89 19.76 -0.46
CA HIS A 463 -7.65 19.20 0.08
C HIS A 463 -7.87 17.88 0.86
N GLN A 464 -9.02 17.70 1.51
CA GLN A 464 -9.19 16.68 2.54
C GLN A 464 -10.63 16.17 2.65
N PHE A 465 -10.83 15.03 3.30
CA PHE A 465 -12.15 14.61 3.75
C PHE A 465 -12.09 13.73 5.00
N ALA A 466 -13.21 13.70 5.72
CA ALA A 466 -13.39 12.91 6.93
C ALA A 466 -13.94 11.50 6.62
N ILE A 467 -13.51 10.53 7.40
CA ILE A 467 -13.88 9.11 7.29
C ILE A 467 -14.32 8.61 8.67
N LEU A 468 -15.38 7.80 8.71
CA LEU A 468 -15.67 6.90 9.83
C LEU A 468 -15.26 5.48 9.44
N ALA A 469 -14.57 4.78 10.33
CA ALA A 469 -14.21 3.38 10.13
C ALA A 469 -15.05 2.46 11.01
N ALA A 470 -15.40 1.29 10.49
CA ALA A 470 -16.31 0.33 11.13
C ALA A 470 -15.79 -1.11 11.08
N TRP A 471 -16.29 -1.91 12.03
CA TRP A 471 -16.18 -3.36 12.10
C TRP A 471 -17.58 -3.95 12.11
N GLU A 472 -17.94 -4.79 11.13
CA GLU A 472 -19.30 -5.34 10.96
C GLU A 472 -20.37 -4.24 11.20
N ASP A 473 -20.27 -3.18 10.40
CA ASP A 473 -21.10 -1.96 10.40
C ASP A 473 -21.10 -1.12 11.71
N THR A 474 -20.35 -1.51 12.75
CA THR A 474 -20.18 -0.71 13.97
C THR A 474 -19.03 0.29 13.85
N PHE A 475 -19.35 1.58 13.75
CA PHE A 475 -18.36 2.66 13.73
C PHE A 475 -17.56 2.75 15.03
N PHE A 476 -16.23 2.81 14.92
CA PHE A 476 -15.31 2.83 16.08
C PHE A 476 -14.23 3.92 16.04
N ALA A 477 -13.93 4.46 14.87
CA ALA A 477 -12.82 5.40 14.66
C ALA A 477 -13.16 6.49 13.63
N TYR A 478 -12.47 7.62 13.76
CA TYR A 478 -12.56 8.77 12.87
C TYR A 478 -11.17 9.06 12.29
N PHE A 479 -11.11 9.24 10.98
CA PHE A 479 -9.88 9.59 10.25
C PHE A 479 -10.09 10.85 9.42
N GLU A 480 -9.04 11.64 9.26
CA GLU A 480 -8.93 12.69 8.25
C GLU A 480 -7.87 12.26 7.24
N VAL A 481 -8.18 12.36 5.95
CA VAL A 481 -7.25 12.01 4.87
C VAL A 481 -7.08 13.18 3.93
N TYR A 482 -5.83 13.53 3.62
CA TYR A 482 -5.49 14.82 3.05
C TYR A 482 -4.41 14.74 1.97
N TRP A 483 -4.34 15.75 1.09
CA TRP A 483 -3.31 15.86 0.05
C TRP A 483 -2.13 16.68 0.56
N ALA A 484 -0.99 16.03 0.82
CA ALA A 484 0.07 16.59 1.66
C ALA A 484 0.80 17.80 1.04
N LYS A 485 0.67 18.06 -0.26
CA LYS A 485 1.33 19.19 -0.93
C LYS A 485 0.71 20.54 -0.60
N GLU A 486 -0.61 20.59 -0.45
CA GLU A 486 -1.36 21.78 -0.02
C GLU A 486 -1.69 21.79 1.48
N ASP A 487 -1.34 20.73 2.22
CA ASP A 487 -1.34 20.76 3.68
C ASP A 487 -0.21 21.66 4.24
N LYS A 488 -0.37 22.05 5.51
CA LYS A 488 0.68 22.71 6.31
C LYS A 488 1.97 21.88 6.36
N LEU A 489 1.88 20.56 6.47
CA LEU A 489 3.04 19.66 6.45
C LEU A 489 3.84 19.77 5.14
N GLY A 490 3.16 20.03 4.01
CA GLY A 490 3.79 20.22 2.70
C GLY A 490 4.82 21.34 2.64
N GLY A 491 4.73 22.34 3.54
CA GLY A 491 5.71 23.41 3.66
C GLY A 491 7.04 22.98 4.30
N TYR A 492 7.12 21.77 4.86
CA TYR A 492 8.27 21.29 5.63
C TYR A 492 9.10 20.22 4.90
N TYR A 493 8.69 19.74 3.73
CA TYR A 493 9.44 18.78 2.92
C TYR A 493 9.17 18.97 1.41
N ASP A 494 9.88 18.24 0.56
CA ASP A 494 9.64 18.24 -0.89
C ASP A 494 8.40 17.37 -1.23
N ALA A 495 7.23 17.93 -0.97
CA ALA A 495 5.94 17.25 -1.11
C ALA A 495 5.59 16.99 -2.58
N GLN A 496 5.41 15.72 -2.93
CA GLN A 496 5.08 15.32 -4.29
C GLN A 496 3.59 15.53 -4.57
N ASP A 497 3.27 15.66 -5.86
CA ASP A 497 1.95 16.04 -6.35
C ASP A 497 0.79 15.18 -5.84
N TRP A 498 1.00 13.90 -5.52
CA TRP A 498 -0.02 12.98 -5.02
C TRP A 498 0.32 12.36 -3.66
N ASP A 499 1.21 12.96 -2.87
CA ASP A 499 1.45 12.47 -1.52
C ASP A 499 0.18 12.62 -0.66
N ARG A 500 -0.15 11.58 0.10
CA ARG A 500 -1.35 11.52 0.95
C ARG A 500 -0.97 11.53 2.42
N GLY A 501 -1.61 12.35 3.23
CA GLY A 501 -1.45 12.34 4.67
C GLY A 501 -2.70 11.83 5.40
N ARG A 502 -2.56 11.62 6.71
CA ARG A 502 -3.65 11.15 7.58
C ARG A 502 -3.56 11.72 8.98
N HIS A 503 -4.72 11.88 9.62
CA HIS A 503 -4.88 11.86 11.08
C HIS A 503 -5.89 10.79 11.46
N SER A 504 -5.77 10.24 12.67
CA SER A 504 -6.65 9.15 13.13
C SER A 504 -6.89 9.16 14.64
N LEU A 505 -8.12 8.89 15.06
CA LEU A 505 -8.49 8.57 16.43
C LEU A 505 -9.36 7.32 16.49
N VAL A 506 -9.18 6.52 17.53
CA VAL A 506 -10.14 5.48 17.93
C VAL A 506 -11.06 6.08 18.97
N GLY A 507 -12.34 6.18 18.66
CA GLY A 507 -13.37 6.72 19.54
C GLY A 507 -13.90 5.67 20.49
N ASP A 508 -14.35 4.53 19.96
CA ASP A 508 -14.87 3.43 20.77
C ASP A 508 -13.74 2.57 21.35
N VAL A 509 -13.68 2.52 22.68
CA VAL A 509 -12.65 1.77 23.42
C VAL A 509 -12.73 0.26 23.23
N ARG A 510 -13.89 -0.30 22.84
CA ARG A 510 -14.11 -1.74 22.63
C ARG A 510 -13.30 -2.30 21.46
N PHE A 511 -12.94 -1.43 20.50
CA PHE A 511 -12.21 -1.81 19.28
C PHE A 511 -10.71 -1.46 19.34
N ARG A 512 -10.17 -1.22 20.54
CA ARG A 512 -8.74 -1.03 20.80
C ARG A 512 -8.04 -2.37 21.01
N GLY A 513 -6.75 -2.44 20.66
CA GLY A 513 -5.88 -3.61 20.87
C GLY A 513 -4.95 -3.85 19.67
N PRO A 514 -3.79 -4.50 19.85
CA PRO A 514 -2.81 -4.69 18.79
C PRO A 514 -3.38 -5.40 17.55
N HIS A 515 -4.17 -6.47 17.75
CA HIS A 515 -4.90 -7.21 16.71
C HIS A 515 -5.74 -6.29 15.80
N ARG A 516 -6.59 -5.44 16.38
CA ARG A 516 -7.43 -4.50 15.61
C ARG A 516 -6.62 -3.36 15.02
N VAL A 517 -5.64 -2.82 15.74
CA VAL A 517 -4.83 -1.68 15.25
C VAL A 517 -4.05 -2.07 14.00
N THR A 518 -3.39 -3.23 13.99
CA THR A 518 -2.66 -3.73 12.82
C THR A 518 -3.58 -3.88 11.60
N ALA A 519 -4.79 -4.42 11.81
CA ALA A 519 -5.76 -4.64 10.75
C ALA A 519 -6.36 -3.34 10.15
N TRP A 520 -6.68 -2.33 10.96
CA TRP A 520 -7.22 -1.07 10.44
C TRP A 520 -6.14 -0.11 9.93
N TRP A 521 -4.96 -0.05 10.56
CA TRP A 521 -3.87 0.85 10.15
C TRP A 521 -3.36 0.46 8.76
N SER A 522 -3.09 -0.83 8.55
CA SER A 522 -2.72 -1.37 7.24
C SER A 522 -3.80 -1.13 6.18
N SER A 523 -5.08 -1.27 6.54
CA SER A 523 -6.22 -1.01 5.65
C SER A 523 -6.34 0.46 5.25
N LEU A 524 -6.10 1.40 6.17
CA LEU A 524 -6.08 2.83 5.86
C LEU A 524 -4.92 3.19 4.92
N MET A 525 -3.72 2.59 5.11
CA MET A 525 -2.59 2.82 4.21
C MET A 525 -2.87 2.26 2.81
N HIS A 526 -3.45 1.06 2.76
CA HIS A 526 -3.87 0.41 1.53
C HIS A 526 -4.86 1.26 0.75
N PHE A 527 -5.90 1.77 1.41
CA PHE A 527 -6.83 2.74 0.84
C PHE A 527 -6.11 3.95 0.22
N LEU A 528 -5.22 4.61 0.96
CA LEU A 528 -4.52 5.82 0.48
C LEU A 528 -3.66 5.56 -0.77
N PHE A 529 -3.03 4.39 -0.88
CA PHE A 529 -2.27 4.00 -2.07
C PHE A 529 -3.15 3.54 -3.25
N LEU A 530 -4.34 3.01 -3.00
CA LEU A 530 -5.24 2.57 -4.07
C LEU A 530 -6.17 3.67 -4.58
N ASP A 531 -6.45 4.70 -3.76
CA ASP A 531 -7.43 5.74 -4.10
C ASP A 531 -6.99 6.55 -5.33
N ASP A 532 -5.74 6.99 -5.37
CA ASP A 532 -5.08 7.46 -6.60
C ASP A 532 -3.81 6.63 -6.85
N PRO A 533 -3.67 5.94 -8.01
CA PRO A 533 -2.50 5.11 -8.29
C PRO A 533 -1.19 5.91 -8.41
N ARG A 534 -1.27 7.25 -8.52
CA ARG A 534 -0.10 8.16 -8.55
C ARG A 534 0.46 8.45 -7.16
N THR A 535 -0.28 8.13 -6.09
CA THR A 535 0.18 8.24 -4.71
C THR A 535 1.46 7.43 -4.51
N SER A 536 2.58 8.14 -4.33
CA SER A 536 3.91 7.57 -4.20
C SER A 536 4.38 7.49 -2.75
N TRP A 537 3.95 8.44 -1.90
CA TRP A 537 4.14 8.40 -0.46
C TRP A 537 2.83 8.57 0.30
N VAL A 538 2.74 7.86 1.42
CA VAL A 538 1.83 8.23 2.51
C VAL A 538 2.67 8.85 3.62
N VAL A 539 2.20 9.95 4.21
CA VAL A 539 2.88 10.72 5.24
C VAL A 539 2.09 10.81 6.54
N GLY A 540 2.75 11.22 7.62
CA GLY A 540 2.13 11.60 8.87
C GLY A 540 3.07 12.42 9.74
N GLU A 541 2.51 13.20 10.66
CA GLU A 541 3.26 14.09 11.54
C GLU A 541 2.76 14.04 13.01
N PRO A 542 2.78 12.85 13.66
CA PRO A 542 2.47 12.71 15.08
C PRO A 542 3.34 13.62 15.96
N LYS A 543 2.82 14.03 17.11
CA LYS A 543 3.60 14.72 18.16
C LYS A 543 4.82 13.87 18.48
N LYS A 544 6.01 14.49 18.61
CA LYS A 544 7.29 13.77 18.85
C LYS A 544 7.24 12.80 20.04
N THR A 545 6.42 13.08 21.05
CA THR A 545 6.25 12.30 22.29
C THR A 545 5.16 11.23 22.21
N ASN A 546 4.57 10.97 21.04
CA ASN A 546 3.54 9.95 20.86
C ASN A 546 4.18 8.65 20.33
N ASP A 547 4.99 8.03 21.19
CA ASP A 547 5.81 6.86 20.87
C ASP A 547 4.97 5.69 20.37
N THR A 548 3.75 5.51 20.89
CA THR A 548 2.80 4.47 20.47
C THR A 548 2.40 4.61 19.00
N VAL A 549 2.14 5.82 18.50
CA VAL A 549 1.83 6.04 17.09
C VAL A 549 3.06 5.80 16.22
N LEU A 550 4.22 6.28 16.63
CA LEU A 550 5.49 6.05 15.91
C LEU A 550 5.85 4.57 15.81
N MET A 551 5.58 3.80 16.87
CA MET A 551 5.74 2.35 16.89
C MET A 551 4.86 1.66 15.83
N TYR A 552 3.57 1.97 15.77
CA TYR A 552 2.67 1.42 14.75
C TYR A 552 3.06 1.89 13.35
N ASP A 553 3.51 3.13 13.18
CA ASP A 553 4.04 3.62 11.90
C ASP A 553 5.24 2.78 11.43
N PHE A 554 6.22 2.51 12.31
CA PHE A 554 7.38 1.68 11.98
C PHE A 554 7.00 0.21 11.68
N MET A 555 6.03 -0.36 12.39
CA MET A 555 5.48 -1.70 12.09
C MET A 555 4.90 -1.76 10.66
N HIS A 556 4.12 -0.74 10.28
CA HIS A 556 3.48 -0.64 8.96
C HIS A 556 4.39 -0.07 7.86
N GLY A 557 5.70 -0.01 8.11
CA GLY A 557 6.71 0.31 7.09
C GLY A 557 7.05 1.79 6.92
N PHE A 558 6.54 2.70 7.76
CA PHE A 558 7.00 4.08 7.78
C PHE A 558 8.44 4.17 8.30
N GLY A 559 9.16 5.20 7.86
CA GLY A 559 10.40 5.67 8.49
C GLY A 559 10.24 7.07 9.04
N LEU A 560 10.94 7.39 10.12
CA LEU A 560 11.16 8.77 10.57
C LEU A 560 12.07 9.45 9.55
N ASP A 561 11.58 10.50 8.90
CA ASP A 561 12.37 11.30 7.96
C ASP A 561 13.17 12.36 8.72
N LYS A 562 12.49 13.16 9.57
CA LYS A 562 13.07 14.20 10.42
C LYS A 562 12.08 14.69 11.48
N PHE A 563 12.52 15.57 12.37
CA PHE A 563 11.61 16.36 13.20
C PHE A 563 11.22 17.65 12.47
N VAL A 564 9.97 18.08 12.64
CA VAL A 564 9.45 19.35 12.11
C VAL A 564 8.76 20.12 13.24
N ASP A 565 9.00 21.42 13.32
CA ASP A 565 8.38 22.30 14.31
C ASP A 565 7.22 23.05 13.64
N LEU A 566 6.02 22.48 13.76
CA LEU A 566 4.75 23.11 13.35
C LEU A 566 4.35 24.14 14.44
N PRO A 567 3.63 25.22 14.11
CA PRO A 567 3.39 26.29 15.08
C PRO A 567 2.62 25.89 16.36
N HIS A 568 1.93 24.75 16.32
CA HIS A 568 1.17 24.18 17.43
C HIS A 568 1.77 22.87 18.00
N LYS A 569 2.80 22.28 17.38
CA LYS A 569 3.44 21.03 17.85
C LYS A 569 4.84 20.80 17.27
N ARG A 570 5.75 20.25 18.07
CA ARG A 570 6.92 19.55 17.54
C ARG A 570 6.52 18.14 17.10
N SER A 571 6.60 17.87 15.81
CA SER A 571 6.24 16.59 15.21
C SER A 571 7.45 15.77 14.78
N ALA A 572 7.24 14.46 14.78
CA ALA A 572 8.06 13.49 14.08
C ALA A 572 7.44 13.29 12.69
N PHE A 573 8.09 13.79 11.64
CA PHE A 573 7.62 13.60 10.27
C PHE A 573 8.01 12.19 9.81
N VAL A 574 6.99 11.37 9.53
CA VAL A 574 7.13 10.00 9.06
C VAL A 574 6.57 9.85 7.65
N ARG A 575 7.17 8.96 6.85
CA ARG A 575 6.65 8.61 5.52
C ARG A 575 6.90 7.15 5.16
N CYS A 576 6.01 6.60 4.34
CA CYS A 576 6.11 5.27 3.75
C CYS A 576 5.94 5.37 2.24
N SER A 577 6.85 4.77 1.45
CA SER A 577 6.71 4.73 0.00
C SER A 577 5.77 3.61 -0.43
N ARG A 578 5.13 3.79 -1.58
CA ARG A 578 4.31 2.78 -2.25
C ARG A 578 5.04 1.45 -2.38
N GLU A 579 6.26 1.49 -2.90
CA GLU A 579 7.14 0.34 -3.06
C GLU A 579 7.33 -0.41 -1.74
N ARG A 580 7.73 0.31 -0.68
CA ARG A 580 7.97 -0.29 0.65
C ARG A 580 6.71 -0.88 1.24
N PHE A 581 5.56 -0.20 1.12
CA PHE A 581 4.29 -0.71 1.64
C PHE A 581 3.88 -2.02 0.96
N PHE A 582 3.91 -2.11 -0.37
CA PHE A 582 3.50 -3.32 -1.09
C PHE A 582 4.56 -4.45 -1.08
N GLN A 583 5.84 -4.11 -0.89
CA GLN A 583 6.89 -5.10 -0.64
C GLN A 583 6.66 -5.79 0.72
N LEU A 584 6.59 -4.99 1.79
CA LEU A 584 6.39 -5.47 3.17
C LEU A 584 5.01 -6.08 3.39
N CYS A 585 3.98 -5.51 2.75
CA CYS A 585 2.59 -5.95 2.79
C CYS A 585 2.09 -6.28 4.21
N PRO A 586 2.00 -5.28 5.12
CA PRO A 586 1.53 -5.46 6.50
C PRO A 586 0.02 -5.70 6.58
N LEU A 587 -0.56 -6.42 5.60
CA LEU A 587 -1.98 -6.71 5.45
C LEU A 587 -2.40 -8.05 6.08
N GLY A 588 -1.43 -8.92 6.40
CA GLY A 588 -1.66 -10.11 7.23
C GLY A 588 -1.72 -9.77 8.73
N ASP A 589 -1.83 -10.81 9.57
CA ASP A 589 -1.57 -10.66 11.00
C ASP A 589 -0.06 -10.42 11.23
N ASN A 590 0.29 -9.34 11.94
CA ASN A 590 1.68 -8.98 12.21
C ASN A 590 1.81 -8.02 13.41
N GLU A 591 1.28 -8.42 14.57
CA GLU A 591 1.20 -7.57 15.78
C GLU A 591 2.55 -7.10 16.36
N LYS A 592 3.70 -7.67 15.95
CA LYS A 592 4.93 -7.58 16.76
C LYS A 592 6.21 -7.18 16.04
N VAL A 593 6.28 -7.06 14.70
CA VAL A 593 7.55 -6.75 14.02
C VAL A 593 7.61 -5.44 13.24
N VAL A 594 8.80 -4.82 13.26
CA VAL A 594 9.10 -3.61 12.49
C VAL A 594 9.30 -3.96 11.02
N GLY A 595 8.35 -3.57 10.17
CA GLY A 595 8.50 -3.59 8.71
C GLY A 595 9.07 -4.90 8.16
N GLY A 596 8.48 -6.04 8.53
CA GLY A 596 8.86 -7.38 8.05
C GLY A 596 10.16 -7.97 8.62
N MET A 597 10.87 -7.25 9.50
CA MET A 597 12.10 -7.74 10.15
C MET A 597 11.77 -8.73 11.29
N ARG A 598 12.78 -9.31 11.94
CA ARG A 598 12.61 -10.00 13.25
C ARG A 598 12.77 -9.06 14.45
N ILE A 599 12.85 -7.75 14.21
CA ILE A 599 12.97 -6.72 15.25
C ILE A 599 11.59 -6.51 15.86
N GLN A 600 11.44 -6.88 17.13
CA GLN A 600 10.20 -6.65 17.85
C GLN A 600 10.19 -5.27 18.50
N LEU A 601 9.09 -4.54 18.33
CA LEU A 601 8.72 -3.45 19.24
C LEU A 601 7.63 -3.99 20.14
N VAL A 602 7.96 -4.29 21.39
CA VAL A 602 6.96 -4.66 22.40
C VAL A 602 6.23 -3.38 22.82
N PRO A 603 4.92 -3.24 22.57
CA PRO A 603 4.16 -2.14 23.13
C PRO A 603 4.10 -2.35 24.65
N LYS A 604 4.82 -1.53 25.42
CA LYS A 604 4.51 -1.37 26.83
C LYS A 604 3.24 -0.52 26.92
N LEU A 605 2.12 -1.17 27.22
CA LEU A 605 0.91 -0.53 27.73
C LEU A 605 1.12 -0.07 29.17
#